data_AF-A0A172Q9P2-F1
#
_entry.id   AF-A0A172Q9P2-F1
#
_cell.length_a   1.000
_cell.length_b   1.000
_cell.length_c   1.000
_cell.angle_alpha   90.00
_cell.angle_beta   90.00
_cell.angle_gamma   90.00
#
_symmetry.space_group_name_H-M   'P 1'
#
loop_
_entity.id
_entity.type
_entity.pdbx_description
1 polymer ?
#
loop_
_entity_poly.entity_id
_entity_poly.type
_entity_poly.pdbx_seq_one_letter_code
_entity_poly.pdbx_strand_id
1 'polypeptide(L)' 'MTVTEEQNRWLADQVYWVEEARDDVRYHPIEGKKYNFNPDNKSLGQFKVLKAKDNLDNGM' A
#
# COMPACT_ATOMS: atom_id res chain seq x y z
N MET A 1 -14.82 11.26 5.70
CA MET A 1 -14.18 10.33 6.64
C MET A 1 -12.69 10.59 6.56
N THR A 2 -12.09 11.09 7.64
CA THR A 2 -10.68 11.48 7.67
C THR A 2 -9.84 10.23 7.92
N VAL A 3 -8.83 9.99 7.07
CA VAL A 3 -7.84 8.92 7.28
C VAL A 3 -7.04 9.27 8.53
N THR A 4 -6.89 8.33 9.46
CA THR A 4 -6.09 8.56 10.67
C THR A 4 -4.60 8.62 10.33
N GLU A 5 -3.79 9.26 11.17
CA GLU A 5 -2.35 9.35 10.97
C GLU A 5 -1.68 7.97 10.87
N GLU A 6 -2.18 7.00 11.65
CA GLU A 6 -1.72 5.61 11.59
C GLU A 6 -2.06 4.94 10.23
N GLN A 7 -3.28 5.12 9.72
CA GLN A 7 -3.65 4.64 8.39
C GLN A 7 -2.81 5.29 7.29
N ASN A 8 -2.53 6.58 7.43
CA ASN A 8 -1.77 7.35 6.46
C ASN A 8 -0.30 6.89 6.40
N ARG A 9 0.29 6.57 7.55
CA ARG A 9 1.64 6.00 7.64
C ARG A 9 1.73 4.66 6.90
N TRP A 10 0.79 3.76 7.17
CA TRP A 10 0.73 2.46 6.51
C TRP A 10 0.52 2.57 5.00
N LEU A 11 -0.32 3.50 4.55
CA LEU A 11 -0.46 3.78 3.12
C LEU A 11 0.85 4.24 2.51
N ALA A 12 1.57 5.16 3.17
CA ALA A 12 2.84 5.67 2.68
C ALA A 12 3.87 4.55 2.50
N ASP A 13 4.01 3.64 3.47
CA ASP A 13 4.87 2.46 3.35
C ASP A 13 4.46 1.57 2.18
N GLN A 14 3.16 1.27 2.04
CA GLN A 14 2.66 0.33 1.04
C GLN A 14 2.67 0.90 -0.38
N VAL A 15 2.72 2.22 -0.56
CA VAL A 15 2.94 2.84 -1.87
C VAL A 15 4.30 2.44 -2.45
N TYR A 16 5.33 2.30 -1.61
CA TYR A 16 6.65 1.82 -2.04
C TYR A 16 6.70 0.32 -2.32
N TRP A 17 5.64 -0.44 -2.03
CA TRP A 17 5.58 -1.86 -2.34
C TRP A 17 5.06 -2.13 -3.75
N VAL A 18 4.70 -1.07 -4.49
CA VAL A 18 4.26 -1.18 -5.89
C VAL A 18 5.42 -1.47 -6.83
N GLU A 19 6.65 -1.12 -6.44
CA GLU A 19 7.88 -1.43 -7.18
C GLU A 19 8.08 -2.95 -7.30
N GLU A 20 8.04 -3.50 -8.52
CA GLU A 20 8.11 -4.95 -8.72
C GLU A 20 9.50 -5.55 -8.43
N ALA A 21 10.54 -4.70 -8.42
CA ALA A 21 11.91 -5.12 -8.14
C ALA A 21 12.16 -5.41 -6.65
N ARG A 22 11.23 -5.04 -5.75
CA ARG A 22 11.40 -5.26 -4.31
C ARG A 22 11.01 -6.67 -3.89
N ASP A 23 11.97 -7.41 -3.37
CA ASP A 23 11.76 -8.73 -2.77
C ASP A 23 11.61 -8.69 -1.24
N ASP A 24 11.80 -7.52 -0.61
CA ASP A 24 11.73 -7.32 0.83
C ASP A 24 10.31 -7.00 1.36
N VAL A 25 9.32 -6.95 0.48
CA VAL A 25 7.92 -6.62 0.81
C VAL A 25 7.06 -7.87 0.97
N ARG A 26 6.05 -7.81 1.85
CA ARG A 26 5.14 -8.96 2.10
C ARG A 26 4.25 -9.26 0.89
N TYR A 27 3.92 -8.24 0.11
CA TYR A 27 3.13 -8.35 -1.11
C TYR A 27 3.34 -7.09 -1.96
N HIS A 28 3.06 -7.22 -3.25
CA HIS A 28 2.93 -6.10 -4.16
C HIS A 28 1.45 -5.69 -4.26
N PRO A 29 1.08 -4.41 -4.07
CA PRO A 29 -0.29 -3.94 -4.25
C PRO A 29 -0.75 -4.15 -5.69
N ILE A 30 -1.84 -4.88 -5.86
CA ILE A 30 -2.41 -5.21 -7.17
C ILE A 30 -3.68 -4.40 -7.37
N GLU A 31 -3.84 -3.82 -8.56
CA GLU A 31 -5.04 -3.08 -8.95
C GLU A 31 -6.32 -3.89 -8.71
N GLY A 32 -7.33 -3.22 -8.13
CA GLY A 32 -8.64 -3.82 -7.85
C GLY A 32 -8.71 -4.65 -6.57
N LYS A 33 -7.57 -5.06 -6.00
CA LYS A 33 -7.54 -5.82 -4.74
C LYS A 33 -7.70 -4.91 -3.51
N LYS A 34 -8.11 -5.53 -2.41
CA LYS A 34 -8.24 -4.90 -1.09
C LYS A 34 -7.16 -5.43 -0.15
N TYR A 35 -6.58 -4.54 0.65
CA TYR A 35 -5.56 -4.88 1.62
C TYR A 35 -5.87 -4.21 2.96
N ASN A 36 -5.41 -4.81 4.05
CA ASN A 36 -5.51 -4.19 5.37
C ASN A 36 -4.49 -3.05 5.47
N PHE A 37 -4.85 -1.95 6.13
CA PHE A 37 -3.87 -0.91 6.45
C PHE A 37 -2.71 -1.50 7.26
N ASN A 38 -3.04 -2.19 8.35
CA ASN A 38 -2.07 -2.90 9.17
C ASN A 38 -2.41 -4.42 9.18
N PRO A 39 -1.50 -5.32 8.77
CA PRO A 39 -1.74 -6.75 8.85
C PRO A 39 -1.94 -7.27 10.27
N ASP A 40 -1.32 -6.61 11.26
CA ASP A 40 -1.35 -6.98 12.67
C ASP A 40 -2.51 -6.29 13.44
N ASN A 41 -3.14 -5.27 12.86
CA ASN A 41 -4.28 -4.56 13.45
C ASN A 41 -5.44 -4.38 12.46
N LYS A 42 -6.37 -5.35 12.48
CA LYS A 42 -7.57 -5.37 11.62
C LYS A 42 -8.57 -4.24 11.91
N SER A 43 -8.51 -3.61 13.09
CA SER A 43 -9.42 -2.52 13.45
C SER A 43 -9.17 -1.23 12.67
N LEU A 44 -7.99 -1.10 12.05
CA LEU A 44 -7.68 0.01 11.15
C LEU A 44 -8.39 -0.09 9.80
N GLY A 45 -9.01 -1.24 9.49
CA GLY A 45 -9.79 -1.45 8.28
C GLY A 45 -8.94 -1.78 7.06
N GLN A 46 -9.51 -1.51 5.88
CA GLN A 46 -8.97 -1.90 4.58
C GLN A 46 -9.02 -0.76 3.57
N PHE A 47 -8.08 -0.77 2.63
CA PHE A 47 -8.11 0.09 1.45
C PHE A 47 -8.20 -0.76 0.18
N LYS A 48 -8.74 -0.16 -0.88
CA LYS A 48 -8.80 -0.76 -2.22
C LYS A 48 -7.76 -0.07 -3.10
N VAL A 49 -6.92 -0.85 -3.76
CA VAL A 49 -5.99 -0.33 -4.76
C VAL A 49 -6.81 0.02 -6.00
N LEU A 50 -6.88 1.32 -6.31
CA LEU A 50 -7.58 1.79 -7.51
C LEU A 50 -6.71 1.69 -8.76
N LYS A 51 -5.39 1.86 -8.58
CA LYS A 51 -4.38 1.75 -9.61
C LYS A 51 -3.05 1.39 -8.95
N ALA A 52 -2.34 0.42 -9.52
CA ALA A 52 -0.97 0.13 -9.17
C ALA A 52 -0.16 0.22 -10.46
N LYS A 53 0.83 1.10 -10.48
CA LYS A 53 1.73 1.24 -11.61
C LYS A 53 3.14 1.29 -11.06
N ASP A 54 3.95 0.30 -11.44
CA ASP A 54 5.38 0.38 -11.25
C ASP A 54 5.88 1.58 -12.07
N ASN A 55 6.38 2.57 -11.36
CA ASN A 55 6.77 3.85 -11.94
C ASN A 55 8.29 3.95 -11.83
N LEU A 56 9.00 3.04 -12.50
CA LEU A 56 10.45 3.11 -12.72
C LEU A 56 10.89 4.46 -13.33
N ASP A 57 9.97 5.19 -13.97
CA ASP A 57 10.19 6.52 -14.57
C ASP A 57 10.19 7.69 -13.56
N ASN A 58 9.57 7.53 -12.39
CA ASN A 58 9.65 8.55 -11.36
C ASN A 58 10.85 8.22 -10.47
N GLY A 59 12.05 8.58 -10.93
CA GLY A 59 13.29 8.46 -10.16
C GLY A 59 13.23 9.17 -8.81
N MET A 60 12.68 8.49 -7.81
CA MET A 60 13.00 8.66 -6.40
C MET A 60 13.97 7.56 -6.00
#